data_AF-A0A7L3AS80-F1
#
_entry.id   AF-A0A7L3AS80-F1
#
_cell.length_a   1.000
_cell.length_b   1.000
_cell.length_c   1.000
_cell.angle_alpha   90.00
_cell.angle_beta   90.00
_cell.angle_gamma   90.00
#
_symmetry.space_group_name_H-M   'P 1'
#
loop_
_entity.id
_entity.type
_entity.pdbx_description
1 polymer ?
#
loop_
_entity_poly.entity_id
_entity_poly.type
_entity_poly.pdbx_seq_one_letter_code
_entity_poly.pdbx_strand_id
1 'polypeptide(L)'
;MGQQISNHTQTVINKLPEKVAKHASLVQESGFLTYEEFLGRVAELNDVTAKLASGQDKHLLFEVQPGSDSSAFWKVVVRIICTKINKTSGIVEASRILNLYQFIQLYKDITSQAAGVLAQSGTSDEAAESWMSVSSCQASLWMGRVKQLTDEEECCICMDGRADLILPCAHSFCQKCIDKWSDRHRSCPVCRRQVTGASDSWVVSDAPTEDDVATYILNMVDEAGQPHRP
;
A
#
# COMPACT_ATOMS: atom_id res chain seq x y z
N MET A 1 38.74 2.99 7.50
CA MET A 1 37.98 4.26 7.59
C MET A 1 36.51 4.00 7.27
N GLY A 2 35.76 3.30 8.14
CA GLY A 2 34.44 2.75 7.77
C GLY A 2 33.37 2.81 8.86
N GLN A 3 33.41 3.78 9.78
CA GLN A 3 32.49 3.84 10.93
C GLN A 3 31.66 5.12 11.07
N GLN A 4 31.68 6.04 10.10
CA GLN A 4 30.90 7.30 10.22
C GLN A 4 29.57 7.35 9.47
N ILE A 5 29.23 6.33 8.66
CA ILE A 5 28.01 6.38 7.83
C ILE A 5 26.77 5.91 8.62
N SER A 6 26.92 4.94 9.53
CA SER A 6 25.79 4.32 10.25
C SER A 6 25.05 5.29 11.20
N ASN A 7 25.76 6.23 11.82
CA ASN A 7 25.17 7.13 12.81
C ASN A 7 24.40 8.29 12.17
N HIS A 8 24.77 8.68 10.94
CA HIS A 8 24.08 9.75 10.22
C HIS A 8 22.71 9.29 9.70
N THR A 9 22.61 8.05 9.22
CA THR A 9 21.34 7.45 8.75
C THR A 9 20.32 7.31 9.88
N GLN A 10 20.76 6.86 11.06
CA GLN A 10 19.90 6.72 12.24
C GLN A 10 19.32 8.07 12.70
N THR A 11 20.11 9.15 12.59
CA THR A 11 19.73 10.49 13.06
C THR A 11 18.75 11.19 12.11
N VAL A 12 18.81 10.88 10.81
CA VAL A 12 17.88 11.42 9.80
C VAL A 12 16.50 10.75 9.89
N ILE A 13 16.44 9.44 10.14
CA ILE A 13 15.19 8.69 10.29
C ILE A 13 14.39 9.18 11.51
N ASN A 14 15.08 9.54 12.61
CA ASN A 14 14.44 10.04 13.83
C ASN A 14 13.85 11.46 13.72
N LYS A 15 14.14 12.19 12.62
CA LYS A 15 13.57 13.54 12.36
C LYS A 15 12.44 13.51 11.32
N LEU A 16 12.13 12.35 10.77
CA LEU A 16 11.02 12.20 9.83
C LEU A 16 9.69 12.14 10.60
N PRO A 17 8.60 12.70 10.07
CA PRO A 17 7.27 12.46 10.62
C PRO A 17 7.04 10.96 10.79
N GLU A 18 6.41 10.52 11.90
CA GLU A 18 6.28 9.09 12.24
C GLU A 18 5.76 8.23 11.09
N LYS A 19 4.89 8.78 10.24
CA LYS A 19 4.40 8.12 9.02
C LYS A 19 5.53 7.83 8.03
N VAL A 20 6.40 8.78 7.76
CA VAL A 20 7.52 8.62 6.83
C VAL A 20 8.59 7.66 7.39
N ALA A 21 8.80 7.64 8.72
CA ALA A 21 9.69 6.68 9.36
C ALA A 21 9.14 5.23 9.30
N LYS A 22 7.83 5.05 9.53
CA LYS A 22 7.14 3.76 9.31
C LYS A 22 7.20 3.33 7.84
N HIS A 23 7.07 4.28 6.91
CA HIS A 23 7.26 4.02 5.48
C HIS A 23 8.69 3.60 5.14
N ALA A 24 9.71 4.28 5.67
CA ALA A 24 11.11 3.95 5.41
C ALA A 24 11.50 2.55 5.92
N SER A 25 11.06 2.16 7.12
CA SER A 25 11.38 0.84 7.71
C SER A 25 10.79 -0.31 6.89
N LEU A 26 9.52 -0.19 6.51
CA LEU A 26 8.82 -1.19 5.71
C LEU A 26 9.34 -1.21 4.25
N VAL A 27 9.80 -0.09 3.70
CA VAL A 27 10.54 -0.04 2.41
C VAL A 27 11.89 -0.78 2.51
N GLN A 28 12.63 -0.59 3.60
CA GLN A 28 13.89 -1.30 3.82
C GLN A 28 13.70 -2.82 3.96
N GLU A 29 12.66 -3.26 4.68
CA GLU A 29 12.35 -4.68 4.85
C GLU A 29 11.81 -5.34 3.56
N SER A 30 10.96 -4.64 2.81
CA SER A 30 10.48 -5.11 1.50
C SER A 30 11.59 -5.13 0.44
N GLY A 31 12.66 -4.35 0.64
CA GLY A 31 13.86 -4.35 -0.20
C GLY A 31 14.49 -5.72 -0.38
N PHE A 32 14.54 -6.55 0.67
CA PHE A 32 15.14 -7.89 0.63
C PHE A 32 14.17 -9.02 0.31
N LEU A 33 12.87 -8.73 0.20
CA LEU A 33 11.86 -9.73 -0.03
C LEU A 33 12.03 -10.41 -1.40
N THR A 34 12.19 -11.73 -1.43
CA THR A 34 12.17 -12.49 -2.68
C THR A 34 10.73 -12.66 -3.19
N TYR A 35 10.58 -12.93 -4.48
CA TYR A 35 9.26 -13.15 -5.06
C TYR A 35 8.57 -14.40 -4.47
N GLU A 36 9.34 -15.46 -4.23
CA GLU A 36 8.85 -16.69 -3.60
C GLU A 36 8.36 -16.45 -2.17
N GLU A 37 9.13 -15.72 -1.36
CA GLU A 37 8.70 -15.33 -0.01
C GLU A 37 7.45 -14.45 -0.05
N PHE A 38 7.32 -13.55 -1.03
CA PHE A 38 6.12 -12.74 -1.20
C PHE A 38 4.89 -13.60 -1.49
N LEU A 39 4.96 -14.51 -2.45
CA LEU A 39 3.87 -15.45 -2.73
C LEU A 39 3.56 -16.34 -1.52
N GLY A 40 4.59 -16.78 -0.80
CA GLY A 40 4.45 -17.50 0.46
C GLY A 40 3.64 -16.72 1.50
N ARG A 41 3.89 -15.40 1.63
CA ARG A 41 3.10 -14.53 2.52
C ARG A 41 1.65 -14.34 2.06
N VAL A 42 1.39 -14.27 0.76
CA VAL A 42 0.02 -14.22 0.22
C VAL A 42 -0.74 -15.51 0.57
N ALA A 43 -0.12 -16.66 0.35
CA ALA A 43 -0.70 -17.96 0.68
C ALA A 43 -0.94 -18.12 2.19
N GLU A 44 0.06 -17.80 3.01
CA GLU A 44 -0.07 -17.85 4.48
C GLU A 44 -1.19 -16.93 4.98
N LEU A 45 -1.30 -15.72 4.42
CA LEU A 45 -2.35 -14.79 4.83
C LEU A 45 -3.75 -15.34 4.54
N ASN A 46 -3.95 -15.94 3.36
CA ASN A 46 -5.19 -16.63 3.01
C ASN A 46 -5.50 -17.79 3.96
N ASP A 47 -4.49 -18.61 4.32
CA ASP A 47 -4.66 -19.69 5.29
C ASP A 47 -5.06 -19.18 6.67
N VAL A 48 -4.40 -18.12 7.15
CA VAL A 48 -4.66 -17.51 8.45
C VAL A 48 -6.06 -16.91 8.50
N THR A 49 -6.46 -16.12 7.49
CA THR A 49 -7.79 -15.52 7.45
C THR A 49 -8.88 -16.57 7.28
N ALA A 50 -8.63 -17.65 6.54
CA ALA A 50 -9.57 -18.76 6.41
C ALA A 50 -9.76 -19.52 7.73
N LYS A 51 -8.66 -19.85 8.43
CA LYS A 51 -8.68 -20.53 9.74
C LYS A 51 -9.43 -19.71 10.78
N LEU A 52 -9.14 -18.42 10.86
CA LEU A 52 -9.77 -17.52 11.82
C LEU A 52 -11.23 -17.19 11.46
N ALA A 53 -11.60 -17.29 10.19
CA ALA A 53 -12.99 -17.20 9.73
C ALA A 53 -13.73 -18.54 9.78
N SER A 54 -13.18 -19.59 10.40
CA SER A 54 -13.88 -20.86 10.59
C SER A 54 -15.16 -20.64 11.40
N GLY A 55 -16.29 -21.16 10.90
CA GLY A 55 -17.62 -20.90 11.47
C GLY A 55 -18.25 -19.55 11.11
N GLN A 56 -17.59 -18.71 10.29
CA GLN A 56 -18.14 -17.44 9.81
C GLN A 56 -18.53 -17.52 8.33
N ASP A 57 -19.59 -16.79 7.97
CA ASP A 57 -20.07 -16.66 6.59
C ASP A 57 -19.17 -15.78 5.71
N LYS A 58 -18.26 -15.00 6.29
CA LYS A 58 -17.45 -14.02 5.56
C LYS A 58 -15.97 -14.33 5.73
N HIS A 59 -15.18 -14.13 4.68
CA HIS A 59 -13.72 -14.21 4.76
C HIS A 59 -13.06 -13.26 3.75
N LEU A 60 -11.77 -13.05 3.94
CA LEU A 60 -10.91 -12.29 3.03
C LEU A 60 -10.09 -13.25 2.16
N LEU A 61 -10.00 -12.92 0.88
CA LEU A 61 -9.15 -13.56 -0.11
C LEU A 61 -8.15 -12.54 -0.66
N PHE A 62 -6.90 -12.94 -0.80
CA PHE A 62 -5.81 -12.16 -1.33
C PHE A 62 -5.25 -12.83 -2.59
N GLU A 63 -5.20 -12.06 -3.68
CA GLU A 63 -4.71 -12.53 -4.97
C GLU A 63 -3.80 -11.48 -5.60
N VAL A 64 -2.76 -11.94 -6.29
CA VAL A 64 -1.92 -11.04 -7.09
C VAL A 64 -2.69 -10.69 -8.36
N GLN A 65 -2.82 -9.39 -8.64
CA GLN A 65 -3.47 -8.93 -9.87
C GLN A 65 -2.65 -9.42 -11.08
N PRO A 66 -3.25 -10.17 -12.02
CA PRO A 66 -2.52 -10.70 -13.16
C PRO A 66 -1.79 -9.61 -13.95
N GLY A 67 -0.51 -9.86 -14.23
CA GLY A 67 0.35 -8.93 -14.98
C GLY A 67 1.02 -7.85 -14.12
N SER A 68 0.58 -7.65 -12.88
CA SER A 68 1.20 -6.67 -11.97
C SER A 68 2.55 -7.12 -11.39
N ASP A 69 2.88 -8.40 -11.52
CA ASP A 69 4.03 -9.09 -10.92
C ASP A 69 5.03 -9.62 -11.96
N SER A 70 4.80 -9.33 -13.24
CA SER A 70 5.50 -9.98 -14.37
C SER A 70 6.91 -9.45 -14.66
N SER A 71 7.42 -8.46 -13.92
CA SER A 71 8.68 -7.76 -14.20
C SER A 71 9.75 -7.95 -13.12
N ALA A 72 11.00 -7.63 -13.45
CA ALA A 72 12.10 -7.58 -12.48
C ALA A 72 11.85 -6.54 -11.37
N PHE A 73 10.99 -5.55 -11.64
CA PHE A 73 10.56 -4.50 -10.72
C PHE A 73 9.24 -4.81 -10.02
N TRP A 74 8.82 -6.08 -9.95
CA TRP A 74 7.53 -6.50 -9.39
C TRP A 74 7.22 -5.85 -8.04
N LYS A 75 8.21 -5.60 -7.17
CA LYS A 75 7.98 -4.95 -5.85
C LYS A 75 7.30 -3.58 -5.93
N VAL A 76 7.51 -2.87 -7.03
CA VAL A 76 6.98 -1.54 -7.28
C VAL A 76 5.60 -1.62 -7.94
N VAL A 77 5.46 -2.54 -8.90
CA VAL A 77 4.29 -2.63 -9.76
C VAL A 77 3.23 -3.61 -9.26
N VAL A 78 3.58 -4.52 -8.34
CA VAL A 78 2.67 -5.55 -7.84
C VAL A 78 1.47 -4.91 -7.16
N ARG A 79 0.31 -5.45 -7.50
CA ARG A 79 -0.97 -5.06 -6.95
C ARG A 79 -1.62 -6.32 -6.37
N ILE A 80 -2.00 -6.24 -5.11
CA ILE A 80 -2.63 -7.33 -4.37
C ILE A 80 -4.09 -6.97 -4.18
N ILE A 81 -4.97 -7.77 -4.78
CA ILE A 81 -6.41 -7.62 -4.64
C ILE A 81 -6.81 -8.29 -3.33
N CYS A 82 -7.43 -7.53 -2.44
CA CYS A 82 -8.09 -8.02 -1.24
C CYS A 82 -9.60 -8.01 -1.47
N THR A 83 -10.24 -9.17 -1.39
CA THR A 83 -11.67 -9.32 -1.62
C THR A 83 -12.34 -9.91 -0.39
N LYS A 84 -13.39 -9.25 0.11
CA LYS A 84 -14.28 -9.79 1.14
C LYS A 84 -15.44 -10.48 0.47
N ILE A 85 -15.56 -11.79 0.67
CA ILE A 85 -16.62 -12.60 0.07
C ILE A 85 -17.48 -13.28 1.14
N ASN A 86 -18.76 -13.43 0.83
CA ASN A 86 -19.68 -14.28 1.58
C ASN A 86 -19.57 -15.72 1.06
N LYS A 87 -19.19 -16.67 1.91
CA LYS A 87 -18.96 -18.08 1.58
C LYS A 87 -20.24 -18.77 1.08
N THR A 88 -21.37 -18.42 1.67
CA THR A 88 -22.65 -19.09 1.43
C THR A 88 -23.29 -18.63 0.12
N SER A 89 -23.17 -17.35 -0.21
CA SER A 89 -23.73 -16.79 -1.44
C SER A 89 -22.73 -16.65 -2.59
N GLY A 90 -21.42 -16.73 -2.31
CA GLY A 90 -20.35 -16.44 -3.28
C GLY A 90 -20.26 -14.97 -3.67
N ILE A 91 -21.02 -14.08 -3.02
CA ILE A 91 -21.09 -12.66 -3.37
C ILE A 91 -19.86 -11.93 -2.83
N VAL A 92 -19.25 -11.11 -3.69
CA VAL A 92 -18.23 -10.13 -3.30
C VAL A 92 -18.91 -8.96 -2.60
N GLU A 93 -18.62 -8.78 -1.31
CA GLU A 93 -19.13 -7.66 -0.51
C GLU A 93 -18.27 -6.41 -0.61
N ALA A 94 -16.96 -6.57 -0.79
CA ALA A 94 -16.02 -5.47 -0.96
C ALA A 94 -14.75 -5.97 -1.66
N SER A 95 -14.09 -5.08 -2.42
CA SER A 95 -12.77 -5.34 -3.01
C SER A 95 -11.92 -4.07 -2.95
N ARG A 96 -10.64 -4.23 -2.67
CA ARG A 96 -9.64 -3.15 -2.60
C ARG A 96 -8.31 -3.66 -3.14
N ILE A 97 -7.53 -2.75 -3.73
CA ILE A 97 -6.21 -3.05 -4.28
C ILE A 97 -5.16 -2.45 -3.36
N LEU A 98 -4.17 -3.27 -2.99
CA LEU A 98 -3.04 -2.90 -2.16
C LEU A 98 -1.77 -2.88 -3.01
N ASN A 99 -0.88 -1.92 -2.77
CA ASN A 99 0.52 -2.04 -3.20
C ASN A 99 1.30 -2.98 -2.26
N LEU A 100 2.54 -3.32 -2.62
CA LEU A 100 3.37 -4.23 -1.82
C LEU A 100 3.51 -3.74 -0.36
N TYR A 101 3.73 -2.45 -0.17
CA TYR A 101 3.94 -1.87 1.15
C TYR A 101 2.71 -2.05 2.06
N GLN A 102 1.53 -1.66 1.56
CA GLN A 102 0.27 -1.79 2.28
C GLN A 102 -0.04 -3.26 2.58
N PHE A 103 0.25 -4.16 1.64
CA PHE A 103 0.12 -5.60 1.85
C PHE A 103 1.03 -6.12 2.97
N ILE A 104 2.32 -5.75 2.97
CA ILE A 104 3.26 -6.20 4.01
C ILE A 104 2.85 -5.69 5.38
N GLN A 105 2.39 -4.44 5.47
CA GLN A 105 1.86 -3.88 6.72
C GLN A 105 0.64 -4.66 7.19
N LEU A 106 -0.31 -4.94 6.30
CA LEU A 106 -1.51 -5.73 6.62
C LEU A 106 -1.16 -7.16 7.06
N TYR A 107 -0.24 -7.82 6.35
CA TYR A 107 0.24 -9.16 6.66
C TYR A 107 0.78 -9.23 8.10
N LYS A 108 1.63 -8.28 8.49
CA LYS A 108 2.17 -8.19 9.86
C LYS A 108 1.07 -7.96 10.89
N ASP A 109 0.14 -7.05 10.60
CA ASP A 109 -0.97 -6.73 11.52
C ASP A 109 -1.87 -7.96 11.76
N ILE A 110 -2.23 -8.70 10.70
CA ILE A 110 -3.11 -9.88 10.78
C ILE A 110 -2.39 -11.06 11.43
N THR A 111 -1.16 -11.38 11.02
CA THR A 111 -0.42 -12.53 11.58
C THR A 111 -0.09 -12.36 13.06
N SER A 112 0.23 -11.12 13.49
CA SER A 112 0.42 -10.79 14.90
C SER A 112 -0.87 -11.00 15.73
N GLN A 113 -2.01 -10.56 15.21
CA GLN A 113 -3.32 -10.80 15.85
C GLN A 113 -3.67 -12.30 15.90
N ALA A 114 -3.39 -13.03 14.83
CA ALA A 114 -3.66 -14.46 14.72
C ALA A 114 -2.88 -15.29 15.76
N ALA A 115 -1.61 -14.97 15.96
CA ALA A 115 -0.77 -15.65 16.95
C ALA A 115 -1.35 -15.55 18.37
N GLY A 116 -1.93 -14.38 18.73
CA GLY A 116 -2.58 -14.18 20.03
C GLY A 116 -3.88 -14.98 20.20
N VAL A 117 -4.64 -15.19 19.13
CA VAL A 117 -5.91 -15.93 19.15
C VAL A 117 -5.69 -17.44 19.14
N LEU A 118 -4.79 -17.93 18.29
CA LEU A 118 -4.49 -19.36 18.15
C LEU A 118 -3.74 -19.94 19.36
N ALA A 119 -3.04 -19.11 20.15
CA ALA A 119 -2.41 -19.54 21.39
C ALA A 119 -3.41 -19.80 22.55
N GLN A 120 -4.63 -19.26 22.47
CA GLN A 120 -5.63 -19.37 23.54
C GLN A 120 -6.61 -20.54 23.38
N SER A 121 -6.65 -21.19 22.21
CA SER A 121 -7.50 -22.37 21.94
C SER A 121 -6.99 -23.68 22.57
N GLY A 122 -6.00 -23.61 23.48
CA GLY A 122 -5.39 -24.76 24.15
C GLY A 122 -5.85 -25.02 25.60
N THR A 123 -6.76 -24.21 26.17
CA THR A 123 -7.24 -24.38 27.55
C THR A 123 -8.76 -24.53 27.59
N SER A 124 -9.22 -25.57 28.29
CA SER A 124 -10.56 -26.15 28.34
C SER A 124 -11.73 -25.19 28.53
N ASP A 125 -12.83 -25.55 27.87
CA ASP A 125 -14.26 -25.25 28.07
C ASP A 125 -14.60 -24.52 29.37
N GLU A 126 -15.23 -23.33 29.25
CA GLU A 126 -16.10 -22.59 30.21
C GLU A 126 -16.07 -21.07 29.93
N ALA A 127 -15.27 -20.57 28.98
CA ALA A 127 -15.23 -19.15 28.56
C ALA A 127 -15.94 -18.88 27.22
N ALA A 128 -16.78 -19.81 26.74
CA ALA A 128 -17.33 -19.79 25.39
C ALA A 128 -18.33 -18.64 25.13
N GLU A 129 -19.03 -18.11 26.13
CA GLU A 129 -20.16 -17.19 25.87
C GLU A 129 -19.79 -15.71 25.76
N SER A 130 -18.64 -15.27 26.30
CA SER A 130 -18.22 -13.86 26.22
C SER A 130 -17.40 -13.54 24.95
N TRP A 131 -16.76 -14.56 24.37
CA TRP A 131 -15.83 -14.40 23.23
C TRP A 131 -16.49 -14.52 21.85
N MET A 132 -17.74 -14.97 21.77
CA MET A 132 -18.48 -15.08 20.50
C MET A 132 -18.82 -13.72 19.86
N SER A 133 -18.86 -12.64 20.65
CA SER A 133 -19.19 -11.31 20.13
C SER A 133 -18.02 -10.63 19.40
N VAL A 134 -16.78 -10.98 19.75
CA VAL A 134 -15.58 -10.39 19.13
C VAL A 134 -15.16 -11.14 17.86
N SER A 135 -15.49 -12.44 17.74
CA SER A 135 -15.09 -13.26 16.60
C SER A 135 -15.93 -13.01 15.34
N SER A 136 -17.25 -12.82 15.45
CA SER A 136 -18.22 -12.75 14.34
C SER A 136 -17.92 -11.76 13.20
N CYS A 137 -16.99 -10.82 13.40
CA CYS A 137 -16.70 -9.75 12.44
C CYS A 137 -15.23 -9.66 11.96
N GLN A 138 -14.37 -10.67 12.17
CA GLN A 138 -12.94 -10.58 11.82
C GLN A 138 -12.69 -10.14 10.37
N ALA A 139 -13.41 -10.72 9.40
CA ALA A 139 -13.30 -10.32 8.00
C ALA A 139 -13.69 -8.84 7.77
N SER A 140 -14.71 -8.34 8.47
CA SER A 140 -15.12 -6.93 8.38
C SER A 140 -14.13 -5.99 9.07
N LEU A 141 -13.54 -6.41 10.20
CA LEU A 141 -12.50 -5.65 10.91
C LEU A 141 -11.25 -5.48 10.04
N TRP A 142 -10.74 -6.58 9.48
CA TRP A 142 -9.58 -6.52 8.59
C TRP A 142 -9.88 -5.78 7.29
N MET A 143 -11.10 -5.91 6.75
CA MET A 143 -11.49 -5.08 5.60
C MET A 143 -11.51 -3.58 5.96
N GLY A 144 -11.91 -3.23 7.18
CA GLY A 144 -11.79 -1.87 7.70
C GLY A 144 -10.33 -1.39 7.79
N ARG A 145 -9.41 -2.29 8.18
CA ARG A 145 -7.97 -2.00 8.19
C ARG A 145 -7.41 -1.83 6.78
N VAL A 146 -7.77 -2.69 5.84
CA VAL A 146 -7.42 -2.55 4.42
C VAL A 146 -7.88 -1.21 3.88
N LYS A 147 -9.15 -0.85 4.15
CA LYS A 147 -9.69 0.46 3.78
C LYS A 147 -8.83 1.60 4.34
N GLN A 148 -8.48 1.55 5.63
CA GLN A 148 -7.63 2.58 6.23
C GLN A 148 -6.24 2.70 5.56
N LEU A 149 -5.65 1.58 5.13
CA LEU A 149 -4.35 1.58 4.44
C LEU A 149 -4.44 2.13 3.01
N THR A 150 -5.58 1.93 2.34
CA THR A 150 -5.79 2.39 0.95
C THR A 150 -6.33 3.82 0.87
N ASP A 151 -7.14 4.25 1.85
CA ASP A 151 -7.76 5.59 1.89
C ASP A 151 -6.72 6.73 1.92
N GLU A 152 -5.49 6.48 2.44
CA GLU A 152 -4.41 7.47 2.41
C GLU A 152 -3.96 7.85 0.98
N GLU A 153 -4.24 6.98 0.00
CA GLU A 153 -3.95 7.21 -1.41
C GLU A 153 -5.21 7.55 -2.23
N GLU A 154 -6.38 7.67 -1.61
CA GLU A 154 -7.64 8.04 -2.28
C GLU A 154 -7.84 9.57 -2.32
N CYS A 155 -8.43 10.04 -3.41
CA CYS A 155 -8.77 11.45 -3.58
C CYS A 155 -9.86 11.86 -2.59
N CYS A 156 -9.58 12.87 -1.77
CA CYS A 156 -10.50 13.37 -0.75
C CYS A 156 -11.79 14.04 -1.30
N ILE A 157 -11.89 14.24 -2.61
CA ILE A 157 -13.08 14.80 -3.26
C ILE A 157 -14.06 13.71 -3.69
N CYS A 158 -13.58 12.67 -4.37
CA CYS A 158 -14.44 11.59 -4.87
C CYS A 158 -14.42 10.32 -4.04
N MET A 159 -13.46 10.15 -3.12
CA MET A 159 -13.29 8.95 -2.28
C MET A 159 -13.23 7.66 -3.11
N ASP A 160 -12.57 7.73 -4.27
CA ASP A 160 -12.52 6.62 -5.24
C ASP A 160 -11.22 6.66 -6.06
N GLY A 161 -11.00 7.74 -6.83
CA GLY A 161 -9.79 7.86 -7.65
C GLY A 161 -8.53 8.08 -6.83
N ARG A 162 -7.37 7.56 -7.29
CA ARG A 162 -6.07 7.74 -6.63
C ARG A 162 -5.68 9.23 -6.55
N ALA A 163 -5.14 9.66 -5.43
CA ALA A 163 -4.66 11.03 -5.18
C ALA A 163 -3.28 11.26 -5.81
N ASP A 164 -3.22 11.23 -7.15
CA ASP A 164 -2.01 11.26 -7.96
C ASP A 164 -1.60 12.65 -8.45
N LEU A 165 -2.35 13.72 -8.18
CA LEU A 165 -2.00 15.09 -8.52
C LEU A 165 -1.81 15.93 -7.26
N ILE A 166 -0.61 16.52 -7.10
CA ILE A 166 -0.22 17.38 -6.00
C ILE A 166 -0.21 18.84 -6.45
N LEU A 167 -0.98 19.69 -5.76
CA LEU A 167 -0.94 21.15 -5.95
C LEU A 167 0.26 21.78 -5.21
N PRO A 168 0.68 23.03 -5.52
CA PRO A 168 1.79 23.72 -4.85
C PRO A 168 1.66 23.84 -3.32
N CYS A 169 0.44 23.73 -2.82
CA CYS A 169 0.14 23.70 -1.38
C CYS A 169 0.31 22.32 -0.74
N ALA A 170 0.84 21.33 -1.47
CA ALA A 170 1.04 19.93 -1.07
C ALA A 170 -0.25 19.14 -0.75
N HIS A 171 -1.40 19.57 -1.26
CA HIS A 171 -2.64 18.77 -1.20
C HIS A 171 -2.77 17.92 -2.46
N SER A 172 -3.15 16.65 -2.27
CA SER A 172 -3.23 15.65 -3.33
C SER A 172 -4.67 15.29 -3.68
N PHE A 173 -4.95 15.07 -4.96
CA PHE A 173 -6.27 14.75 -5.49
C PHE A 173 -6.13 13.88 -6.75
N CYS A 174 -7.21 13.26 -7.21
CA CYS A 174 -7.18 12.62 -8.53
C CYS A 174 -7.34 13.66 -9.64
N GLN A 175 -6.71 13.40 -10.79
CA GLN A 175 -6.77 14.25 -11.97
C GLN A 175 -8.21 14.69 -12.31
N LYS A 176 -9.14 13.72 -12.39
CA LYS A 176 -10.56 13.97 -12.74
C LYS A 176 -11.25 14.99 -11.84
N CYS A 177 -10.93 15.01 -10.54
CA CYS A 177 -11.55 15.94 -9.61
C CYS A 177 -10.95 17.34 -9.71
N ILE A 178 -9.63 17.43 -9.92
CA ILE A 178 -8.97 18.73 -10.08
C ILE A 178 -9.28 19.37 -11.41
N ASP A 179 -9.37 18.61 -12.50
CA ASP A 179 -9.81 19.13 -13.80
C ASP A 179 -11.17 19.81 -13.68
N LYS A 180 -12.17 19.09 -13.15
CA LYS A 180 -13.52 19.62 -12.92
C LYS A 180 -13.57 20.84 -12.01
N TRP A 181 -12.70 20.89 -10.99
CA TRP A 181 -12.63 22.03 -10.09
C TRP A 181 -11.99 23.25 -10.77
N SER A 182 -10.94 23.01 -11.54
CA SER A 182 -10.15 24.03 -12.25
C SER A 182 -10.94 24.78 -13.32
N ASP A 183 -11.99 24.16 -13.88
CA ASP A 183 -12.93 24.79 -14.82
C ASP A 183 -13.57 26.07 -14.26
N ARG A 184 -13.77 26.14 -12.94
CA ARG A 184 -14.46 27.26 -12.27
C ARG A 184 -13.61 27.97 -11.23
N HIS A 185 -12.56 27.33 -10.71
CA HIS A 185 -11.78 27.85 -9.59
C HIS A 185 -10.28 27.62 -9.82
N ARG A 186 -9.47 28.67 -9.69
CA ARG A 186 -8.01 28.58 -9.70
C ARG A 186 -7.43 28.50 -8.28
N SER A 187 -8.01 27.67 -7.44
CA SER A 187 -7.60 27.54 -6.03
C SER A 187 -7.66 26.10 -5.56
N CYS A 188 -6.88 25.77 -4.53
CA CYS A 188 -6.95 24.45 -3.90
C CYS A 188 -8.35 24.23 -3.26
N PRO A 189 -9.01 23.09 -3.50
CA PRO A 189 -10.29 22.74 -2.86
C PRO A 189 -10.24 22.71 -1.32
N VAL A 190 -9.08 22.40 -0.75
CA VAL A 190 -8.89 22.24 0.70
C VAL A 190 -8.50 23.56 1.36
N CYS A 191 -7.42 24.20 0.92
CA CYS A 191 -6.86 25.38 1.59
C CYS A 191 -7.13 26.71 0.88
N ARG A 192 -7.81 26.69 -0.27
CA ARG A 192 -8.18 27.87 -1.07
C ARG A 192 -7.01 28.73 -1.57
N ARG A 193 -5.76 28.30 -1.37
CA ARG A 193 -4.58 28.94 -1.95
C ARG A 193 -4.68 28.94 -3.48
N GLN A 194 -4.39 30.06 -4.12
CA GLN A 194 -4.42 30.15 -5.58
C GLN A 194 -3.37 29.23 -6.22
N VAL A 195 -3.73 28.62 -7.35
CA VAL A 195 -2.84 27.82 -8.18
C VAL A 195 -2.42 28.70 -9.36
N THR A 196 -1.15 29.10 -9.40
CA THR A 196 -0.64 30.17 -10.27
C THR A 196 0.03 29.64 -11.53
N GLY A 197 -0.74 29.01 -12.42
CA GLY A 197 -0.25 28.60 -13.75
C GLY A 197 -0.55 27.14 -14.07
N ALA A 198 -0.56 26.81 -15.36
CA ALA A 198 -0.82 25.44 -15.83
C ALA A 198 0.33 24.46 -15.49
N SER A 199 1.50 24.97 -15.11
CA SER A 199 2.70 24.21 -14.74
C SER A 199 2.90 24.03 -13.23
N ASP A 200 1.97 24.54 -12.42
CA ASP A 200 2.12 24.55 -10.95
C ASP A 200 1.65 23.25 -10.28
N SER A 201 0.96 22.37 -11.01
CA SER A 201 0.57 21.05 -10.51
C SER A 201 1.64 20.00 -10.83
N TRP A 202 2.01 19.22 -9.83
CA TRP A 202 2.88 18.06 -10.01
C TRP A 202 2.00 16.83 -10.07
N VAL A 203 2.06 16.10 -11.18
CA VAL A 203 1.55 14.72 -11.19
C VAL A 203 2.58 13.89 -10.45
N VAL A 204 2.14 13.15 -9.43
CA VAL A 204 2.92 12.07 -8.83
C VAL A 204 3.12 11.09 -9.97
N SER A 205 4.31 11.12 -10.56
CA SER A 205 4.69 10.13 -11.54
C SER A 205 4.42 8.77 -10.93
N ASP A 206 3.73 7.92 -11.67
CA ASP A 206 3.80 6.51 -11.38
C ASP A 206 5.27 6.11 -11.36
N ALA A 207 5.59 5.12 -10.54
CA ALA A 207 6.94 4.64 -10.48
C ALA A 207 7.39 4.29 -11.91
N PRO A 208 8.60 4.72 -12.32
CA PRO A 208 9.05 4.60 -13.70
C PRO A 208 8.96 3.14 -14.15
N THR A 209 8.53 2.92 -15.38
CA THR A 209 8.44 1.58 -15.97
C THR A 209 9.85 1.00 -16.16
N GLU A 210 9.96 -0.31 -16.34
CA GLU A 210 11.23 -0.97 -16.63
C GLU A 210 11.92 -0.35 -17.85
N ASP A 211 11.15 -0.02 -18.89
CA ASP A 211 11.64 0.65 -20.08
C ASP A 211 12.14 2.07 -19.76
N ASP A 212 11.45 2.83 -18.89
CA ASP A 212 11.90 4.16 -18.47
C ASP A 212 13.23 4.10 -17.71
N VAL A 213 13.37 3.12 -16.80
CA VAL A 213 14.61 2.91 -16.02
C VAL A 213 15.74 2.43 -16.93
N ALA A 214 15.48 1.46 -17.80
CA ALA A 214 16.47 0.94 -18.75
C ALA A 214 16.93 2.04 -19.72
N THR A 215 15.99 2.82 -20.27
CA THR A 215 16.28 3.96 -21.15
C THR A 215 17.11 5.01 -20.42
N TYR A 216 16.79 5.31 -19.16
CA TYR A 216 17.57 6.25 -18.36
C TYR A 216 19.01 5.77 -18.12
N ILE A 217 19.20 4.48 -17.82
CA ILE A 217 20.53 3.88 -17.65
C ILE A 217 21.32 3.92 -18.97
N LEU A 218 20.70 3.55 -20.09
CA LEU A 218 21.35 3.56 -21.40
C LEU A 218 21.76 4.98 -21.82
N ASN A 219 20.89 5.97 -21.60
CA ASN A 219 21.19 7.37 -21.89
C ASN A 219 22.38 7.90 -21.05
N MET A 220 22.48 7.51 -19.78
CA MET A 220 23.63 7.88 -18.95
C MET A 220 24.95 7.25 -19.43
N VAL A 221 24.90 6.05 -20.02
CA VAL A 221 26.08 5.39 -20.61
C VAL A 221 26.50 6.08 -21.91
N ASP A 222 25.53 6.49 -22.72
CA ASP A 222 25.78 7.22 -23.98
C ASP A 222 26.33 8.63 -23.73
N GLU A 223 25.84 9.34 -22.71
CA GLU A 223 26.38 10.66 -22.32
C GLU A 223 27.79 10.56 -21.75
N ALA A 224 28.11 9.51 -20.99
CA ALA A 224 29.46 9.24 -20.52
C ALA A 224 30.44 8.85 -21.66
N GLY A 225 29.91 8.44 -22.81
CA GLY A 225 30.65 8.03 -24.00
C GLY A 225 30.90 9.13 -25.02
N GLN A 226 30.29 10.32 -24.89
CA GLN A 226 30.54 11.42 -25.82
C GLN A 226 31.83 12.16 -25.44
N PRO A 227 32.89 12.13 -26.28
CA PRO A 227 34.03 13.00 -26.06
C PRO A 227 33.56 14.44 -26.23
N HIS A 228 33.74 15.26 -25.18
CA HIS A 228 33.61 16.71 -25.30
C HIS A 228 34.45 17.17 -26.50
N ARG A 229 33.77 17.61 -27.56
CA ARG A 229 34.45 18.20 -28.72
C ARG A 229 34.91 19.60 -28.30
N PRO A 230 36.19 19.96 -28.51
CA PRO A 230 36.74 21.26 -28.13
C PRO A 230 36.12 22.41 -28.90
#